data_AF-A0A2W4IUY2-F1
#
_entry.id   AF-A0A2W4IUY2-F1
#
_cell.length_a   1.000
_cell.length_b   1.000
_cell.length_c   1.000
_cell.angle_alpha   90.00
_cell.angle_beta   90.00
_cell.angle_gamma   90.00
#
_symmetry.space_group_name_H-M   'P 1'
#
loop_
_entity.id
_entity.type
_entity.pdbx_description
1 polymer ?
#
loop_
_entity_poly.entity_id
_entity_poly.type
_entity_poly.pdbx_seq_one_letter_code
_entity_poly.pdbx_strand_id
1 'polypeptide(L)'
;MVMSGGAARGAYEAGVISYLRDELEPELGRPLTLDILAGTSVGAINACFLAASADDPASQGRAICERWKELEVRSVLRFGMNDVVRIVRELTRRTPPVTAPDASVGGLVDPRGLREMVCKVVRWPRIGRNIRAGLVRAVSVSATRVASGQATVFVQKRDDTPIRVQDLHYRAVPTRLRPSHALASAAIPLLFPAVRIRGELYVDGGLRQNVPLSPALRLGAHRVIVVSLRKRPVSDPIGPGGLGSRPPSPEPQTASPSERAYPSAAFLLGKTLNALLQDTLDEDLHRLLLTTTTP
;
A
#
# COMPACT_ATOMS: atom_id res chain seq x y z
N MET A 1 2.22 -0.52 -13.24
CA MET A 1 1.22 0.13 -12.39
C MET A 1 1.72 0.16 -10.95
N VAL A 2 1.66 1.32 -10.31
CA VAL A 2 2.05 1.55 -8.92
C VAL A 2 0.79 1.94 -8.14
N MET A 3 0.50 1.22 -7.07
CA MET A 3 -0.67 1.43 -6.22
C MET A 3 -0.26 1.72 -4.79
N SER A 4 -0.81 2.80 -4.26
CA SER A 4 -0.44 3.33 -2.95
C SER A 4 -1.15 2.63 -1.79
N GLY A 5 -0.66 2.84 -0.58
CA GLY A 5 -1.44 2.56 0.63
C GLY A 5 -2.53 3.62 0.84
N GLY A 6 -3.66 3.18 1.41
CA GLY A 6 -4.78 4.09 1.73
C GLY A 6 -5.96 3.42 2.44
N ALA A 7 -5.75 2.27 3.07
CA ALA A 7 -6.78 1.49 3.77
C ALA A 7 -8.05 1.29 2.91
N ALA A 8 -9.24 1.68 3.41
CA ALA A 8 -10.52 1.53 2.72
C ALA A 8 -10.59 2.25 1.36
N ARG A 9 -9.69 3.20 1.08
CA ARG A 9 -9.64 3.90 -0.21
C ARG A 9 -9.14 3.02 -1.36
N GLY A 10 -8.74 1.77 -1.11
CA GLY A 10 -8.46 0.80 -2.18
C GLY A 10 -9.61 0.56 -3.14
N ALA A 11 -10.87 0.85 -2.73
CA ALA A 11 -12.02 0.83 -3.63
C ALA A 11 -11.90 1.87 -4.77
N TYR A 12 -11.21 2.99 -4.55
CA TYR A 12 -10.91 3.93 -5.63
C TYR A 12 -9.93 3.32 -6.64
N GLU A 13 -8.89 2.62 -6.18
CA GLU A 13 -7.97 1.91 -7.08
C GLU A 13 -8.70 0.83 -7.90
N ALA A 14 -9.66 0.14 -7.29
CA ALA A 14 -10.54 -0.80 -7.99
C ALA A 14 -11.35 -0.12 -9.10
N GLY A 15 -11.90 1.08 -8.83
CA GLY A 15 -12.56 1.90 -9.84
C GLY A 15 -11.62 2.32 -10.97
N VAL A 16 -10.38 2.71 -10.66
CA VAL A 16 -9.37 3.02 -11.69
C VAL A 16 -9.06 1.78 -12.53
N ILE A 17 -8.91 0.61 -11.91
CA ILE A 17 -8.67 -0.65 -12.63
C ILE A 17 -9.85 -0.97 -13.56
N SER A 18 -11.09 -0.79 -13.10
CA SER A 18 -12.28 -0.96 -13.91
C SER A 18 -12.28 0.00 -15.10
N TYR A 19 -12.03 1.29 -14.89
CA TYR A 19 -11.90 2.25 -16.00
C TYR A 19 -10.80 1.85 -17.01
N LEU A 20 -9.63 1.46 -16.53
CA LEU A 20 -8.51 1.05 -17.40
C LEU A 20 -8.87 -0.15 -18.30
N ARG A 21 -9.69 -1.09 -17.80
CA ARG A 21 -10.06 -2.32 -18.49
C ARG A 21 -11.33 -2.21 -19.31
N ASP A 22 -12.34 -1.56 -18.75
CA ASP A 22 -13.70 -1.57 -19.28
C ASP A 22 -13.96 -0.38 -20.22
N GLU A 23 -13.19 0.72 -20.10
CA GLU A 23 -13.38 1.94 -20.89
C GLU A 23 -12.14 2.29 -21.74
N LEU A 24 -10.97 2.43 -21.10
CA LEU A 24 -9.76 2.90 -21.79
C LEU A 24 -9.20 1.88 -22.79
N GLU A 25 -9.18 0.59 -22.43
CA GLU A 25 -8.67 -0.46 -23.32
C GLU A 25 -9.50 -0.57 -24.62
N PRO A 26 -10.85 -0.54 -24.58
CA PRO A 26 -11.69 -0.38 -25.77
C PRO A 26 -11.43 0.91 -26.55
N GLU A 27 -11.32 2.07 -25.88
CA GLU A 27 -11.06 3.36 -26.54
C GLU A 27 -9.73 3.36 -27.31
N LEU A 28 -8.69 2.73 -26.75
CA LEU A 28 -7.39 2.59 -27.39
C LEU A 28 -7.37 1.58 -28.54
N GLY A 29 -8.39 0.73 -28.67
CA GLY A 29 -8.46 -0.34 -29.66
C GLY A 29 -7.34 -1.39 -29.54
N ARG A 30 -6.67 -1.48 -28.38
CA ARG A 30 -5.55 -2.41 -28.14
C ARG A 30 -5.43 -2.78 -26.67
N PRO A 31 -4.93 -3.98 -26.33
CA PRO A 31 -4.76 -4.41 -24.95
C PRO A 31 -3.83 -3.49 -24.14
N LEU A 32 -4.21 -3.17 -22.91
CA LEU A 32 -3.37 -2.45 -21.97
C LEU A 32 -2.49 -3.45 -21.20
N THR A 33 -1.19 -3.48 -21.49
CA THR A 33 -0.25 -4.37 -20.80
C THR A 33 0.17 -3.79 -19.45
N LEU A 34 -0.02 -4.56 -18.38
CA LEU A 34 0.36 -4.19 -17.02
C LEU A 34 1.47 -5.14 -16.52
N ASP A 35 2.67 -4.98 -17.05
CA ASP A 35 3.74 -5.98 -16.89
C ASP A 35 4.44 -5.91 -15.52
N ILE A 36 4.46 -4.73 -14.88
CA ILE A 36 5.07 -4.54 -13.55
C ILE A 36 4.02 -3.97 -12.62
N LEU A 37 3.78 -4.67 -11.51
CA LEU A 37 2.76 -4.34 -10.52
C LEU A 37 3.43 -4.11 -9.16
N ALA A 38 3.40 -2.87 -8.67
CA ALA A 38 3.98 -2.51 -7.38
C ALA A 38 2.89 -1.98 -6.44
N GLY A 39 2.86 -2.48 -5.21
CA GLY A 39 1.85 -2.09 -4.25
C GLY A 39 2.35 -2.03 -2.81
N THR A 40 1.72 -1.15 -2.03
CA THR A 40 1.88 -1.02 -0.58
C THR A 40 0.52 -1.10 0.10
N SER A 41 0.42 -1.82 1.22
CA SER A 41 -0.82 -1.97 1.99
C SER A 41 -1.96 -2.49 1.12
N VAL A 42 -3.08 -1.76 1.06
CA VAL A 42 -4.20 -2.07 0.17
C VAL A 42 -3.80 -2.18 -1.30
N GLY A 43 -2.90 -1.31 -1.78
CA GLY A 43 -2.36 -1.37 -3.13
C GLY A 43 -1.58 -2.66 -3.39
N ALA A 44 -0.95 -3.25 -2.37
CA ALA A 44 -0.29 -4.55 -2.50
C ALA A 44 -1.31 -5.69 -2.73
N ILE A 45 -2.48 -5.61 -2.10
CA ILE A 45 -3.57 -6.57 -2.29
C ILE A 45 -4.11 -6.47 -3.71
N ASN A 46 -4.39 -5.24 -4.17
CA ASN A 46 -4.85 -4.98 -5.54
C ASN A 46 -3.79 -5.39 -6.59
N ALA A 47 -2.49 -5.14 -6.33
CA ALA A 47 -1.40 -5.57 -7.21
C ALA A 47 -1.32 -7.10 -7.33
N CYS A 48 -1.43 -7.79 -6.20
CA CYS A 48 -1.44 -9.25 -6.17
C CYS A 48 -2.70 -9.82 -6.86
N PHE A 49 -3.85 -9.16 -6.73
CA PHE A 49 -5.07 -9.52 -7.45
C PHE A 49 -4.86 -9.43 -8.96
N LEU A 50 -4.43 -8.27 -9.47
CA LEU A 50 -4.16 -8.06 -10.89
C LEU A 50 -3.15 -9.08 -11.44
N ALA A 51 -2.11 -9.39 -10.67
CA ALA A 51 -1.13 -10.37 -11.09
C ALA A 51 -1.72 -11.79 -11.17
N ALA A 52 -2.59 -12.16 -10.22
CA ALA A 52 -3.22 -13.47 -10.15
C ALA A 52 -4.31 -13.69 -11.21
N SER A 53 -4.90 -12.60 -11.74
CA SER A 53 -5.93 -12.60 -12.78
C SER A 53 -5.42 -12.10 -14.14
N ALA A 54 -4.11 -11.94 -14.32
CA ALA A 54 -3.52 -11.41 -15.56
C ALA A 54 -3.80 -12.25 -16.82
N ASP A 55 -4.24 -13.50 -16.66
CA ASP A 55 -4.67 -14.37 -17.74
C ASP A 55 -6.13 -14.15 -18.20
N ASP A 56 -6.85 -13.24 -17.54
CA ASP A 56 -8.18 -12.78 -17.96
C ASP A 56 -8.34 -11.26 -17.72
N PRO A 57 -7.66 -10.39 -18.50
CA PRO A 57 -7.70 -8.94 -18.33
C PRO A 57 -9.12 -8.34 -18.42
N ALA A 58 -9.97 -8.90 -19.29
CA ALA A 58 -11.30 -8.40 -19.58
C ALA A 58 -12.30 -8.55 -18.42
N SER A 59 -12.04 -9.45 -17.46
CA SER A 59 -12.86 -9.58 -16.26
C SER A 59 -12.30 -8.83 -15.05
N GLN A 60 -11.05 -8.34 -15.10
CA GLN A 60 -10.37 -7.76 -13.94
C GLN A 60 -11.12 -6.57 -13.34
N GLY A 61 -11.67 -5.69 -14.19
CA GLY A 61 -12.42 -4.50 -13.77
C GLY A 61 -13.65 -4.85 -12.95
N ARG A 62 -14.56 -5.65 -13.51
CA ARG A 62 -15.75 -6.15 -12.81
C ARG A 62 -15.38 -6.96 -11.56
N ALA A 63 -14.47 -7.90 -11.68
CA ALA A 63 -14.11 -8.81 -10.60
C ALA A 63 -13.52 -8.06 -9.40
N ILE A 64 -12.63 -7.07 -9.60
CA ILE A 64 -12.07 -6.32 -8.47
C ILE A 64 -13.14 -5.46 -7.79
N CYS A 65 -14.02 -4.83 -8.57
CA CYS A 65 -15.14 -4.04 -8.05
C CYS A 65 -16.12 -4.89 -7.23
N GLU A 66 -16.47 -6.10 -7.70
CA GLU A 66 -17.29 -7.05 -6.95
C GLU A 66 -16.63 -7.42 -5.61
N ARG A 67 -15.33 -7.76 -5.63
CA ARG A 67 -14.60 -8.04 -4.38
C ARG A 67 -14.63 -6.88 -3.41
N TRP A 68 -14.47 -5.65 -3.89
CA TRP A 68 -14.55 -4.46 -3.03
C TRP A 68 -15.96 -4.17 -2.50
N LYS A 69 -17.01 -4.47 -3.28
CA LYS A 69 -18.42 -4.33 -2.85
C LYS A 69 -18.81 -5.37 -1.80
N GLU A 70 -18.26 -6.58 -1.89
CA GLU A 70 -18.47 -7.64 -0.89
C GLU A 70 -17.73 -7.39 0.43
N LEU A 71 -16.79 -6.42 0.46
CA LEU A 71 -16.05 -6.09 1.67
C LEU A 71 -16.85 -5.17 2.60
N GLU A 72 -17.44 -5.77 3.63
CA GLU A 72 -17.96 -5.00 4.74
C GLU A 72 -16.82 -4.53 5.65
N VAL A 73 -16.79 -3.24 6.01
CA VAL A 73 -15.78 -2.68 6.94
C VAL A 73 -15.72 -3.45 8.27
N ARG A 74 -16.88 -3.94 8.76
CA ARG A 74 -16.99 -4.77 9.98
C ARG A 74 -16.35 -6.15 9.83
N SER A 75 -16.28 -6.68 8.61
CA SER A 75 -15.66 -7.98 8.33
C SER A 75 -14.13 -7.91 8.37
N VAL A 76 -13.56 -6.73 8.04
CA VAL A 76 -12.11 -6.46 8.00
C VAL A 76 -11.61 -5.94 9.34
N LEU A 77 -12.32 -4.97 9.92
CA LEU A 77 -12.05 -4.41 11.25
C LEU A 77 -13.12 -4.93 12.21
N ARG A 78 -12.87 -6.12 12.77
CA ARG A 78 -13.68 -6.65 13.86
C ARG A 78 -13.25 -5.94 15.15
N PHE A 79 -13.88 -4.80 15.44
CA PHE A 79 -13.60 -3.99 16.63
C PHE A 79 -14.61 -4.32 17.73
N GLY A 80 -14.17 -4.97 18.80
CA GLY A 80 -14.99 -5.31 19.97
C GLY A 80 -14.63 -4.49 21.22
N MET A 81 -15.49 -4.51 22.26
CA MET A 81 -15.18 -3.87 23.56
C MET A 81 -13.88 -4.42 24.19
N ASN A 82 -13.55 -5.67 23.93
CA ASN A 82 -12.30 -6.30 24.37
C ASN A 82 -11.05 -5.69 23.72
N ASP A 83 -11.17 -5.19 22.50
CA ASP A 83 -10.08 -4.52 21.80
C ASP A 83 -9.80 -3.15 22.43
N VAL A 84 -10.85 -2.39 22.80
CA VAL A 84 -10.73 -1.12 23.54
C VAL A 84 -10.02 -1.32 24.89
N VAL A 85 -10.38 -2.36 25.63
CA VAL A 85 -9.71 -2.69 26.89
C VAL A 85 -8.24 -3.05 26.65
N ARG A 86 -7.93 -3.76 25.56
CA ARG A 86 -6.54 -4.07 25.17
C ARG A 86 -5.75 -2.81 24.81
N ILE A 87 -6.37 -1.82 24.16
CA ILE A 87 -5.79 -0.50 23.89
C ILE A 87 -5.39 0.21 25.17
N VAL A 88 -6.33 0.35 26.10
CA VAL A 88 -6.10 1.05 27.37
C VAL A 88 -5.02 0.33 28.18
N ARG A 89 -5.03 -1.01 28.19
CA ARG A 89 -4.04 -1.82 28.91
C ARG A 89 -2.64 -1.71 28.31
N GLU A 90 -2.50 -1.65 26.98
CA GLU A 90 -1.20 -1.55 26.34
C GLU A 90 -0.62 -0.12 26.42
N LEU A 91 -1.46 0.91 26.37
CA LEU A 91 -1.05 2.31 26.58
C LEU A 91 -0.62 2.60 28.02
N THR A 92 -1.13 1.85 29.00
CA THR A 92 -0.80 2.00 30.43
C THR A 92 0.36 1.11 30.88
N ARG A 93 0.85 0.22 30.00
CA ARG A 93 1.97 -0.69 30.31
C ARG A 93 3.32 0.03 30.19
N ARG A 94 4.11 -0.07 31.26
CA ARG A 94 5.48 0.49 31.35
C ARG A 94 6.58 -0.49 30.94
N THR A 95 6.25 -1.75 30.71
CA THR A 95 7.21 -2.81 30.34
C THR A 95 6.71 -3.59 29.11
N PRO A 96 7.57 -3.81 28.10
CA PRO A 96 7.19 -4.58 26.92
C PRO A 96 6.92 -6.05 27.30
N PRO A 97 5.94 -6.72 26.66
CA PRO A 97 5.64 -8.10 26.97
C PRO A 97 6.78 -9.03 26.54
N VAL A 98 7.22 -9.90 27.45
CA VAL A 98 8.07 -11.06 27.11
C VAL A 98 7.22 -11.98 26.22
N THR A 99 7.61 -12.11 24.95
CA THR A 99 6.83 -12.86 23.96
C THR A 99 7.35 -14.27 23.83
N ALA A 100 6.44 -15.26 23.95
CA ALA A 100 6.69 -16.61 23.48
C ALA A 100 6.93 -16.60 21.96
N PRO A 101 7.79 -17.49 21.41
CA PRO A 101 8.19 -17.45 20.01
C PRO A 101 7.04 -17.48 19.00
N ASP A 102 5.84 -17.99 19.35
CA ASP A 102 4.66 -18.05 18.48
C ASP A 102 3.53 -17.06 18.81
N ALA A 103 3.71 -16.18 19.79
CA ALA A 103 2.69 -15.17 20.10
C ALA A 103 2.70 -14.05 19.03
N SER A 104 1.52 -13.74 18.48
CA SER A 104 1.32 -12.54 17.66
C SER A 104 1.74 -11.31 18.45
N VAL A 105 2.74 -10.57 17.97
CA VAL A 105 3.29 -9.40 18.66
C VAL A 105 2.45 -8.17 18.30
N GLY A 106 1.73 -7.64 19.28
CA GLY A 106 0.99 -6.38 19.18
C GLY A 106 -0.31 -6.45 18.38
N GLY A 107 -0.90 -5.28 18.08
CA GLY A 107 -2.19 -5.13 17.41
C GLY A 107 -3.34 -4.96 18.39
N LEU A 108 -4.30 -4.11 18.02
CA LEU A 108 -5.48 -3.78 18.81
C LEU A 108 -6.73 -4.45 18.26
N VAL A 109 -6.73 -4.83 16.97
CA VAL A 109 -7.86 -5.46 16.28
C VAL A 109 -7.53 -6.92 15.96
N ASP A 110 -8.56 -7.77 15.90
CA ASP A 110 -8.44 -9.15 15.45
C ASP A 110 -7.97 -9.25 13.97
N PRO A 111 -6.82 -9.87 13.67
CA PRO A 111 -6.28 -9.97 12.32
C PRO A 111 -7.04 -10.94 11.40
N ARG A 112 -7.96 -11.75 11.92
CA ARG A 112 -8.65 -12.81 11.15
C ARG A 112 -9.39 -12.25 9.93
N GLY A 113 -10.07 -11.12 10.09
CA GLY A 113 -10.83 -10.47 9.01
C GLY A 113 -9.95 -10.08 7.82
N LEU A 114 -8.86 -9.36 8.09
CA LEU A 114 -7.87 -8.99 7.07
C LEU A 114 -7.21 -10.23 6.45
N ARG A 115 -6.87 -11.25 7.24
CA ARG A 115 -6.32 -12.52 6.74
C ARG A 115 -7.27 -13.24 5.80
N GLU A 116 -8.54 -13.35 6.17
CA GLU A 116 -9.57 -13.96 5.34
C GLU A 116 -9.77 -13.19 4.03
N MET A 117 -9.82 -11.85 4.09
CA MET A 117 -9.88 -11.01 2.91
C MET A 117 -8.70 -11.27 1.96
N VAL A 118 -7.46 -11.18 2.44
CA VAL A 118 -6.26 -11.37 1.64
C VAL A 118 -6.21 -12.77 0.99
N CYS A 119 -6.68 -13.79 1.70
CA CYS A 119 -6.78 -15.16 1.17
C CYS A 119 -7.92 -15.33 0.16
N LYS A 120 -9.05 -14.65 0.32
CA LYS A 120 -10.23 -14.76 -0.55
C LYS A 120 -10.09 -13.96 -1.84
N VAL A 121 -9.53 -12.76 -1.75
CA VAL A 121 -9.41 -11.82 -2.88
C VAL A 121 -8.38 -12.33 -3.88
N VAL A 122 -7.22 -12.81 -3.42
CA VAL A 122 -6.10 -13.15 -4.30
C VAL A 122 -5.95 -14.66 -4.46
N ARG A 123 -5.97 -15.14 -5.71
CA ARG A 123 -5.62 -16.53 -6.05
C ARG A 123 -4.09 -16.72 -6.10
N TRP A 124 -3.44 -16.75 -4.95
CA TRP A 124 -1.97 -16.71 -4.78
C TRP A 124 -1.13 -17.61 -5.70
N PRO A 125 -1.48 -18.90 -5.95
CA PRO A 125 -0.68 -19.74 -6.84
C PRO A 125 -0.62 -19.22 -8.29
N ARG A 126 -1.65 -18.48 -8.73
CA ARG A 126 -1.75 -17.95 -10.09
C ARG A 126 -0.76 -16.82 -10.38
N ILE A 127 -0.33 -16.06 -9.37
CA ILE A 127 0.72 -15.03 -9.53
C ILE A 127 1.97 -15.66 -10.18
N GLY A 128 2.43 -16.78 -9.61
CA GLY A 128 3.59 -17.48 -10.16
C GLY A 128 3.34 -18.13 -11.51
N ARG A 129 2.10 -18.57 -11.79
CA ARG A 129 1.73 -19.12 -13.10
C ARG A 129 1.79 -18.02 -14.17
N ASN A 130 1.18 -16.87 -13.91
CA ASN A 130 1.09 -15.76 -14.85
C ASN A 130 2.46 -15.11 -15.10
N ILE A 131 3.32 -15.08 -14.09
CA ILE A 131 4.73 -14.66 -14.25
C ILE A 131 5.47 -15.62 -15.20
N ARG A 132 5.37 -16.94 -15.00
CA ARG A 132 6.01 -17.92 -15.89
C ARG A 132 5.44 -17.92 -17.31
N ALA A 133 4.14 -17.64 -17.45
CA ALA A 133 3.48 -17.49 -18.75
C ALA A 133 3.85 -16.18 -19.47
N GLY A 134 4.62 -15.29 -18.83
CA GLY A 134 5.05 -14.03 -19.42
C GLY A 134 3.99 -12.92 -19.40
N LEU A 135 2.82 -13.16 -18.80
CA LEU A 135 1.72 -12.20 -18.70
C LEU A 135 1.98 -11.07 -17.70
N VAL A 136 2.87 -11.32 -16.74
CA VAL A 136 3.36 -10.34 -15.77
C VAL A 136 4.86 -10.51 -15.63
N ARG A 137 5.62 -9.42 -15.77
CA ARG A 137 7.07 -9.41 -15.59
C ARG A 137 7.47 -9.46 -14.12
N ALA A 138 6.85 -8.63 -13.28
CA ALA A 138 7.16 -8.58 -11.86
C ALA A 138 6.00 -8.05 -11.00
N VAL A 139 5.96 -8.53 -9.76
CA VAL A 139 5.07 -8.05 -8.69
C VAL A 139 5.90 -7.72 -7.47
N SER A 140 5.70 -6.54 -6.88
CA SER A 140 6.38 -6.13 -5.65
C SER A 140 5.42 -5.69 -4.55
N VAL A 141 5.69 -6.13 -3.33
CA VAL A 141 4.93 -5.82 -2.12
C VAL A 141 5.85 -5.16 -1.10
N SER A 142 5.54 -3.93 -0.69
CA SER A 142 6.35 -3.18 0.29
C SER A 142 5.86 -3.41 1.72
N ALA A 143 6.77 -3.70 2.64
CA ALA A 143 6.49 -3.78 4.08
C ALA A 143 7.64 -3.13 4.87
N THR A 144 7.42 -2.81 6.13
CA THR A 144 8.45 -2.22 7.00
C THR A 144 8.93 -3.25 8.00
N ARG A 145 10.24 -3.51 8.05
CA ARG A 145 10.83 -4.41 9.05
C ARG A 145 10.84 -3.72 10.41
N VAL A 146 10.23 -4.34 11.42
CA VAL A 146 10.08 -3.75 12.77
C VAL A 146 11.43 -3.46 13.42
N ALA A 147 12.36 -4.42 13.38
CA ALA A 147 13.63 -4.33 14.09
C ALA A 147 14.52 -3.16 13.65
N SER A 148 14.45 -2.74 12.38
CA SER A 148 15.31 -1.69 11.84
C SER A 148 14.55 -0.47 11.29
N GLY A 149 13.23 -0.53 11.24
CA GLY A 149 12.40 0.47 10.56
C GLY A 149 12.69 0.63 9.06
N GLN A 150 13.39 -0.32 8.44
CA GLN A 150 13.80 -0.26 7.04
C GLN A 150 12.69 -0.83 6.15
N ALA A 151 12.42 -0.18 5.02
CA ALA A 151 11.52 -0.72 4.01
C ALA A 151 12.11 -1.99 3.39
N THR A 152 11.27 -3.01 3.24
CA THR A 152 11.57 -4.26 2.55
C THR A 152 10.57 -4.45 1.43
N VAL A 153 11.07 -4.70 0.23
CA VAL A 153 10.27 -4.90 -0.97
C VAL A 153 10.37 -6.37 -1.36
N PHE A 154 9.30 -7.12 -1.11
CA PHE A 154 9.21 -8.52 -1.54
C PHE A 154 8.86 -8.57 -3.02
N VAL A 155 9.73 -9.19 -3.82
CA VAL A 155 9.60 -9.21 -5.28
C VAL A 155 9.43 -10.64 -5.77
N GLN A 156 8.37 -10.90 -6.53
CA GLN A 156 8.27 -12.08 -7.38
C GLN A 156 8.31 -11.65 -8.83
N LYS A 157 9.20 -12.24 -9.63
CA LYS A 157 9.50 -11.78 -10.99
C LYS A 157 9.82 -12.95 -11.93
N ARG A 158 9.87 -12.67 -13.24
CA ARG A 158 10.51 -13.53 -14.23
C ARG A 158 12.02 -13.57 -14.02
N ASP A 159 12.67 -14.63 -14.46
CA ASP A 159 14.10 -14.84 -14.25
C ASP A 159 14.95 -13.77 -14.96
N ASP A 160 14.55 -13.41 -16.19
CA ASP A 160 15.15 -12.37 -17.03
C ASP A 160 14.99 -10.93 -16.51
N THR A 161 14.13 -10.72 -15.50
CA THR A 161 13.86 -9.39 -14.99
C THR A 161 14.97 -8.98 -14.01
N PRO A 162 15.68 -7.87 -14.26
CA PRO A 162 16.73 -7.44 -13.36
C PRO A 162 16.14 -7.01 -12.02
N ILE A 163 16.86 -7.30 -10.92
CA ILE A 163 16.64 -6.60 -9.66
C ILE A 163 17.88 -5.73 -9.48
N ARG A 164 17.72 -4.41 -9.56
CA ARG A 164 18.78 -3.49 -9.13
C ARG A 164 18.77 -3.44 -7.60
N VAL A 165 19.44 -4.42 -6.98
CA VAL A 165 19.27 -4.90 -5.59
C VAL A 165 19.67 -3.92 -4.48
N GLN A 166 20.25 -2.76 -4.79
CA GLN A 166 20.66 -1.78 -3.78
C GLN A 166 20.04 -0.42 -4.06
N ASP A 167 18.89 -0.18 -3.44
CA ASP A 167 18.43 1.16 -3.12
C ASP A 167 18.88 1.47 -1.69
N LEU A 168 19.38 2.69 -1.44
CA LEU A 168 19.77 3.12 -0.10
C LEU A 168 18.55 3.14 0.85
N HIS A 169 17.34 3.23 0.30
CA HIS A 169 16.12 3.44 1.07
C HIS A 169 15.34 2.15 1.38
N TYR A 170 15.55 1.07 0.62
CA TYR A 170 14.88 -0.21 0.87
C TYR A 170 15.70 -1.43 0.45
N ARG A 171 15.40 -2.56 1.08
CA ARG A 171 15.94 -3.86 0.73
C ARG A 171 14.99 -4.63 -0.18
N ALA A 172 15.42 -4.96 -1.40
CA ALA A 172 14.66 -5.85 -2.28
C ALA A 172 14.93 -7.33 -1.92
N VAL A 173 13.87 -8.12 -1.76
CA VAL A 173 13.95 -9.55 -1.41
C VAL A 173 13.23 -10.37 -2.46
N PRO A 174 13.96 -11.08 -3.35
CA PRO A 174 13.35 -12.03 -4.27
C PRO A 174 12.67 -13.15 -3.49
N THR A 175 11.39 -13.40 -3.74
CA THR A 175 10.61 -14.42 -3.04
C THR A 175 9.39 -14.85 -3.85
N ARG A 176 8.80 -15.99 -3.47
CA ARG A 176 7.45 -16.33 -3.88
C ARG A 176 6.47 -15.59 -2.97
N LEU A 177 5.66 -14.71 -3.56
CA LEU A 177 4.60 -14.01 -2.84
C LEU A 177 3.56 -15.01 -2.31
N ARG A 178 3.06 -14.69 -1.12
CA ARG A 178 2.18 -15.50 -0.27
C ARG A 178 1.28 -14.53 0.49
N PRO A 179 0.12 -14.99 1.02
CA PRO A 179 -0.77 -14.15 1.82
C PRO A 179 -0.06 -13.36 2.91
N SER A 180 0.93 -13.95 3.56
CA SER A 180 1.73 -13.32 4.62
C SER A 180 2.40 -12.00 4.18
N HIS A 181 2.83 -11.88 2.93
CA HIS A 181 3.51 -10.67 2.44
C HIS A 181 2.53 -9.51 2.28
N ALA A 182 1.33 -9.75 1.73
CA ALA A 182 0.28 -8.72 1.68
C ALA A 182 -0.28 -8.39 3.07
N LEU A 183 -0.39 -9.39 3.95
CA LEU A 183 -0.78 -9.16 5.35
C LEU A 183 0.23 -8.29 6.09
N ALA A 184 1.52 -8.58 5.95
CA ALA A 184 2.58 -7.73 6.49
C ALA A 184 2.49 -6.31 5.94
N SER A 185 2.30 -6.18 4.62
CA SER A 185 2.19 -4.90 3.93
C SER A 185 0.99 -4.06 4.39
N ALA A 186 -0.09 -4.69 4.86
CA ALA A 186 -1.31 -4.05 5.35
C ALA A 186 -1.45 -4.03 6.89
N ALA A 187 -0.43 -4.50 7.62
CA ALA A 187 -0.46 -4.58 9.08
C ALA A 187 -0.13 -3.23 9.71
N ILE A 188 -1.11 -2.31 9.67
CA ILE A 188 -0.97 -0.95 10.23
C ILE A 188 -0.60 -1.05 11.71
N PRO A 189 0.52 -0.44 12.15
CA PRO A 189 0.92 -0.45 13.55
C PRO A 189 -0.20 0.01 14.47
N LEU A 190 -0.22 -0.53 15.67
CA LEU A 190 -1.32 -0.37 16.64
C LEU A 190 -2.59 -1.09 16.16
N LEU A 191 -3.06 -0.93 14.93
CA LEU A 191 -4.31 -1.54 14.50
C LEU A 191 -4.21 -3.06 14.36
N PHE A 192 -3.18 -3.57 13.70
CA PHE A 192 -2.98 -4.99 13.43
C PHE A 192 -1.65 -5.52 14.01
N PRO A 193 -1.59 -6.82 14.37
CA PRO A 193 -0.34 -7.45 14.81
C PRO A 193 0.72 -7.44 13.72
N ALA A 194 1.99 -7.36 14.11
CA ALA A 194 3.10 -7.57 13.19
C ALA A 194 3.09 -9.00 12.64
N VAL A 195 3.43 -9.16 11.38
CA VAL A 195 3.44 -10.45 10.68
C VAL A 195 4.87 -10.97 10.60
N ARG A 196 5.09 -12.20 11.06
CA ARG A 196 6.41 -12.85 10.99
C ARG A 196 6.62 -13.50 9.62
N ILE A 197 7.70 -13.13 8.94
CA ILE A 197 8.13 -13.71 7.66
C ILE A 197 9.60 -14.10 7.78
N ARG A 198 9.90 -15.40 7.66
CA ARG A 198 11.28 -15.94 7.75
C ARG A 198 12.04 -15.47 9.01
N GLY A 199 11.37 -15.44 10.15
CA GLY A 199 11.96 -15.06 11.44
C GLY A 199 11.98 -13.55 11.73
N GLU A 200 11.74 -12.69 10.74
CA GLU A 200 11.68 -11.23 10.92
C GLU A 200 10.23 -10.75 11.06
N LEU A 201 10.01 -9.72 11.88
CA LEU A 201 8.70 -9.08 12.06
C LEU A 201 8.52 -7.91 11.10
N TYR A 202 7.34 -7.86 10.47
CA TYR A 202 6.97 -6.85 9.49
C TYR A 202 5.63 -6.20 9.83
N VAL A 203 5.53 -4.91 9.53
CA VAL A 203 4.32 -4.08 9.61
C VAL A 203 4.10 -3.32 8.30
N ASP A 204 3.04 -2.53 8.22
CA ASP A 204 2.61 -1.84 7.00
C ASP A 204 3.75 -1.08 6.31
N GLY A 205 3.83 -1.20 4.99
CA GLY A 205 4.86 -0.55 4.18
C GLY A 205 4.65 0.96 4.05
N GLY A 206 3.45 1.46 4.31
CA GLY A 206 3.06 2.87 4.23
C GLY A 206 3.79 3.78 5.21
N LEU A 207 4.40 3.22 6.26
CA LEU A 207 5.25 3.96 7.21
C LEU A 207 6.52 4.53 6.57
N ARG A 208 6.99 3.93 5.47
CA ARG A 208 8.24 4.30 4.81
C ARG A 208 8.11 4.51 3.32
N GLN A 209 7.24 3.75 2.67
CA GLN A 209 7.11 3.73 1.23
C GLN A 209 5.65 3.54 0.84
N ASN A 210 4.86 4.60 1.01
CA ASN A 210 3.43 4.56 0.72
C ASN A 210 3.14 4.43 -0.77
N VAL A 211 3.96 5.03 -1.64
CA VAL A 211 3.86 4.87 -3.09
C VAL A 211 5.13 4.20 -3.62
N PRO A 212 5.12 2.91 -3.98
CA PRO A 212 6.33 2.19 -4.35
C PRO A 212 6.76 2.47 -5.79
N LEU A 213 7.10 3.73 -6.09
CA LEU A 213 7.52 4.18 -7.42
C LEU A 213 8.94 3.72 -7.75
N SER A 214 9.91 3.97 -6.86
CA SER A 214 11.29 3.49 -7.04
C SER A 214 11.35 1.96 -7.31
N PRO A 215 10.66 1.10 -6.55
CA PRO A 215 10.58 -0.34 -6.87
C PRO A 215 10.15 -0.66 -8.30
N ALA A 216 9.10 0.00 -8.81
CA ALA A 216 8.62 -0.25 -10.17
C ALA A 216 9.66 0.14 -11.22
N LEU A 217 10.32 1.29 -11.06
CA LEU A 217 11.38 1.76 -11.96
C LEU A 217 12.58 0.81 -11.94
N ARG A 218 12.99 0.36 -10.74
CA ARG A 218 14.12 -0.59 -10.59
C ARG A 218 13.83 -1.99 -11.13
N LEU A 219 12.55 -2.34 -11.30
CA LEU A 219 12.10 -3.56 -12.00
C LEU A 219 12.05 -3.38 -13.53
N GLY A 220 12.43 -2.22 -14.06
CA GLY A 220 12.51 -1.94 -15.49
C GLY A 220 11.25 -1.30 -16.08
N ALA A 221 10.43 -0.61 -15.28
CA ALA A 221 9.31 0.16 -15.81
C ALA A 221 9.81 1.42 -16.54
N HIS A 222 9.39 1.60 -17.79
CA HIS A 222 9.66 2.81 -18.59
C HIS A 222 8.47 3.77 -18.64
N ARG A 223 7.26 3.24 -18.39
CA ARG A 223 6.02 4.00 -18.30
C ARG A 223 5.30 3.55 -17.05
N VAL A 224 4.78 4.50 -16.28
CA VAL A 224 4.18 4.21 -14.98
C VAL A 224 2.82 4.87 -14.88
N ILE A 225 1.79 4.06 -14.64
CA ILE A 225 0.50 4.52 -14.12
C ILE A 225 0.60 4.47 -12.59
N VAL A 226 0.48 5.62 -11.94
CA VAL A 226 0.52 5.76 -10.48
C VAL A 226 -0.87 6.09 -9.98
N VAL A 227 -1.42 5.25 -9.11
CA VAL A 227 -2.69 5.51 -8.42
C VAL A 227 -2.36 5.86 -6.97
N SER A 228 -2.49 7.15 -6.64
CA SER A 228 -2.23 7.69 -5.31
C SER A 228 -3.54 8.05 -4.63
N LEU A 229 -3.71 7.58 -3.39
CA LEU A 229 -4.91 7.83 -2.58
C LEU A 229 -4.77 9.09 -1.69
N ARG A 230 -3.75 9.92 -1.98
CA ARG A 230 -3.53 11.22 -1.34
C ARG A 230 -4.52 12.26 -1.84
N LYS A 231 -4.99 13.08 -0.90
CA LYS A 231 -5.72 14.31 -1.22
C LYS A 231 -4.67 15.42 -1.36
N ARG A 232 -4.30 15.80 -2.58
CA ARG A 232 -3.52 17.03 -2.80
C ARG A 232 -4.47 18.23 -2.62
N PRO A 233 -4.08 19.30 -1.90
CA PRO A 233 -4.81 20.56 -1.97
C PRO A 233 -4.85 21.04 -3.43
N VAL A 234 -6.01 21.48 -3.91
CA VAL A 234 -6.30 21.79 -5.33
C VAL A 234 -5.66 23.14 -5.77
N SER A 235 -4.45 23.46 -5.32
CA SER A 235 -3.85 24.79 -5.53
C SER A 235 -2.55 24.85 -6.33
N ASP A 236 -2.03 23.75 -6.86
CA ASP A 236 -0.87 23.80 -7.76
C ASP A 236 -1.24 23.31 -9.17
N PRO A 237 -1.40 24.21 -10.15
CA PRO A 237 -1.44 23.82 -11.55
C PRO A 237 -0.10 23.22 -11.97
N ILE A 238 -0.12 22.10 -12.68
CA ILE A 238 1.04 21.56 -13.38
C ILE A 238 1.27 22.44 -14.61
N GLY A 239 2.15 23.42 -14.48
CA GLY A 239 2.63 24.26 -15.58
C GLY A 239 4.17 24.29 -15.61
N PRO A 240 4.82 24.21 -16.77
CA PRO A 240 6.26 24.35 -16.88
C PRO A 240 6.61 25.85 -16.71
N GLY A 241 6.90 26.29 -15.48
CA GLY A 241 7.34 27.68 -15.24
C GLY A 241 7.23 28.26 -13.83
N GLY A 242 6.72 27.54 -12.83
CA GLY A 242 6.49 28.10 -11.49
C GLY A 242 7.71 28.04 -10.55
N LEU A 243 8.81 28.74 -10.85
CA LEU A 243 9.78 29.08 -9.81
C LEU A 243 9.22 30.24 -8.97
N GLY A 244 9.03 29.99 -7.68
CA GLY A 244 8.90 31.05 -6.67
C GLY A 244 7.47 31.48 -6.35
N SER A 245 6.83 30.78 -5.42
CA SER A 245 5.94 31.45 -4.46
C SER A 245 5.94 30.66 -3.16
N ARG A 246 6.48 31.27 -2.11
CA ARG A 246 6.31 30.82 -0.73
C ARG A 246 4.80 30.74 -0.45
N PRO A 247 4.26 29.66 0.14
CA PRO A 247 2.85 29.65 0.52
C PRO A 247 2.57 30.86 1.43
N PRO A 248 1.41 31.54 1.27
CA PRO A 248 1.02 32.57 2.22
C PRO A 248 0.93 31.93 3.61
N SER A 249 1.47 32.63 4.61
CA SER A 249 1.34 32.24 6.01
C SER A 249 -0.14 31.96 6.32
N PRO A 250 -0.49 30.87 7.01
CA PRO A 250 -1.88 30.60 7.34
C PRO A 250 -2.41 31.75 8.21
N GLU A 251 -3.36 32.51 7.67
CA GLU A 251 -4.21 33.38 8.47
C GLU A 251 -4.89 32.53 9.55
N PRO A 252 -4.99 33.00 10.80
CA PRO A 252 -5.66 32.27 11.86
C PRO A 252 -7.16 32.17 11.53
N GLN A 253 -7.55 31.05 10.91
CA GLN A 253 -8.95 30.70 10.73
C GLN A 253 -9.58 30.56 12.12
N THR A 254 -10.56 31.41 12.39
CA THR A 254 -11.34 31.41 13.63
C THR A 254 -12.03 30.07 13.78
N ALA A 255 -11.64 29.34 14.83
CA ALA A 255 -12.15 28.01 15.13
C ALA A 255 -13.68 28.00 15.20
N SER A 256 -14.30 27.05 14.52
CA SER A 256 -15.74 26.86 14.56
C SER A 256 -16.17 26.31 15.94
N PRO A 257 -17.39 26.58 16.43
CA PRO A 257 -17.81 26.22 17.80
C PRO A 257 -17.73 24.72 18.13
N SER A 258 -17.62 23.84 17.13
CA SER A 258 -17.47 22.39 17.28
C SER A 258 -16.04 21.91 17.56
N GLU A 259 -15.02 22.77 17.45
CA GLU A 259 -13.61 22.43 17.71
C GLU A 259 -13.21 22.49 19.20
N ARG A 260 -14.13 22.88 20.09
CA ARG A 260 -13.91 22.90 21.55
C ARG A 260 -14.23 21.58 22.26
N ALA A 261 -14.73 20.57 21.54
CA ALA A 261 -14.79 19.22 22.07
C ALA A 261 -13.38 18.63 22.00
N TYR A 262 -12.77 18.33 23.16
CA TYR A 262 -11.48 17.62 23.22
C TYR A 262 -11.44 16.53 22.15
N PRO A 263 -10.49 16.58 21.20
CA PRO A 263 -10.46 15.60 20.12
C PRO A 263 -10.39 14.22 20.76
N SER A 264 -11.39 13.39 20.50
CA SER A 264 -11.47 12.06 21.11
C SER A 264 -10.17 11.29 20.87
N ALA A 265 -9.77 10.41 21.79
CA ALA A 265 -8.57 9.61 21.62
C ALA A 265 -8.55 8.87 20.26
N ALA A 266 -9.72 8.49 19.74
CA ALA A 266 -9.90 7.92 18.41
C ALA A 266 -9.61 8.92 17.27
N PHE A 267 -10.01 10.19 17.42
CA PHE A 267 -9.70 11.25 16.45
C PHE A 267 -8.19 11.56 16.42
N LEU A 268 -7.55 11.69 17.58
CA LEU A 268 -6.10 11.90 17.67
C LEU A 268 -5.32 10.71 17.11
N LEU A 269 -5.74 9.48 17.44
CA LEU A 269 -5.15 8.26 16.86
C LEU A 269 -5.35 8.22 15.34
N GLY A 270 -6.52 8.60 14.84
CA GLY A 270 -6.77 8.72 13.41
C GLY A 270 -5.87 9.75 12.73
N LYS A 271 -5.62 10.89 13.39
CA LYS A 271 -4.72 11.94 12.90
C LYS A 271 -3.27 11.52 12.91
N THR A 272 -2.79 10.84 13.96
CA THR A 272 -1.41 10.34 14.04
C THR A 272 -1.17 9.20 13.06
N LEU A 273 -2.11 8.26 12.90
CA LEU A 273 -2.04 7.23 11.85
C LEU A 273 -2.02 7.83 10.44
N ASN A 274 -2.85 8.84 10.18
CA ASN A 274 -2.83 9.54 8.90
C ASN A 274 -1.50 10.27 8.64
N ALA A 275 -0.92 10.91 9.66
CA ALA A 275 0.38 11.56 9.56
C ALA A 275 1.53 10.54 9.36
N LEU A 276 1.46 9.37 10.00
CA LEU A 276 2.46 8.30 9.84
C LEU A 276 2.41 7.60 8.46
N LEU A 277 1.28 7.69 7.75
CA LEU A 277 1.08 7.13 6.40
C LEU A 277 1.33 8.16 5.27
N GLN A 278 1.64 9.41 5.63
CA GLN A 278 2.09 10.48 4.74
C GLN A 278 3.64 10.49 4.75
N ASP A 279 4.36 9.90 3.78
CA ASP A 279 5.20 10.63 2.78
C ASP A 279 6.03 9.72 1.86
N THR A 280 6.44 10.31 0.70
CA THR A 280 7.62 10.06 -0.20
C THR A 280 7.34 10.36 -1.69
N LEU A 281 6.08 10.55 -2.11
CA LEU A 281 5.77 10.72 -3.54
C LEU A 281 6.38 11.98 -4.16
N ASP A 282 6.34 13.11 -3.47
CA ASP A 282 6.90 14.36 -4.00
C ASP A 282 8.44 14.31 -4.07
N GLU A 283 9.10 13.62 -3.12
CA GLU A 283 10.54 13.36 -3.18
C GLU A 283 10.92 12.42 -4.34
N ASP A 284 10.15 11.35 -4.55
CA ASP A 284 10.37 10.41 -5.66
C ASP A 284 10.12 11.07 -7.03
N LEU A 285 9.10 11.91 -7.13
CA LEU A 285 8.81 12.68 -8.35
C LEU A 285 9.89 13.71 -8.64
N HIS A 286 10.41 14.38 -7.60
CA HIS A 286 11.51 15.33 -7.73
C HIS A 286 12.80 14.64 -8.20
N ARG A 287 13.10 13.45 -7.68
CA ARG A 287 14.24 12.63 -8.15
C ARG A 287 14.09 12.14 -9.59
N LEU A 288 12.87 11.81 -10.01
CA LEU A 288 12.58 11.46 -11.41
C LEU A 288 12.88 12.64 -12.34
N LEU A 289 12.40 13.84 -12.01
CA LEU A 289 12.65 15.04 -12.81
C LEU A 289 14.14 15.41 -12.88
N LEU A 290 14.90 15.19 -11.80
CA LEU A 290 16.35 15.41 -11.76
C LEU A 290 17.16 14.36 -12.54
N THR A 291 16.63 13.14 -12.74
CA THR A 291 17.31 12.09 -13.52
C THR A 291 16.95 12.10 -15.01
N THR A 292 15.85 12.76 -15.40
CA THR A 292 15.48 12.96 -16.81
C THR A 292 16.04 14.23 -17.43
N THR A 293 16.82 15.03 -16.70
CA THR A 293 17.34 16.35 -17.13
C THR A 293 18.84 16.39 -17.42
N THR A 294 19.51 15.23 -17.50
CA THR A 294 20.89 15.17 -18.01
C THR A 294 20.87 14.73 -19.48
N PRO A 295 21.38 15.57 -20.42
CA PRO A 295 21.36 15.29 -21.85
C PRO A 295 22.28 14.14 -22.26
#